data_AF-A0A920NBM6-F1
#
_entry.id   AF-A0A920NBM6-F1
#
_cell.length_a   1.000
_cell.length_b   1.000
_cell.length_c   1.000
_cell.angle_alpha   90.00
_cell.angle_beta   90.00
_cell.angle_gamma   90.00
#
_symmetry.space_group_name_H-M   'P 1'
#
loop_
_entity.id
_entity.type
_entity.pdbx_description
1 polymer ?
#
loop_
_entity_poly.entity_id
_entity_poly.type
_entity_poly.pdbx_seq_one_letter_code
_entity_poly.pdbx_strand_id
1 'polypeptide(L)' 'MMLPVKGFILISIRDEDKADSINLIRELDEMGYSFFATEGTATVINGLGFPL' A
#
# COMPACT_ATOMS: atom_id res chain seq x y z
N MET A 1 -15.05 -15.93 2.04
CA MET A 1 -14.36 -15.13 3.08
C MET A 1 -14.34 -13.69 2.57
N MET A 2 -14.67 -12.70 3.39
CA MET A 2 -14.62 -11.27 3.02
C MET A 2 -13.47 -10.60 3.75
N LEU A 3 -12.84 -9.61 3.10
CA LEU A 3 -11.85 -8.77 3.76
C LEU A 3 -12.53 -7.94 4.86
N PRO A 4 -11.87 -7.74 6.01
CA PRO A 4 -12.34 -6.83 7.04
C PRO A 4 -12.49 -5.41 6.49
N VAL A 5 -13.52 -4.68 6.91
CA VAL A 5 -13.78 -3.30 6.43
C VAL A 5 -12.67 -2.30 6.82
N LYS A 6 -11.86 -2.63 7.82
CA LYS A 6 -10.69 -1.87 8.28
C LYS A 6 -9.61 -2.81 8.78
N GLY A 7 -8.35 -2.43 8.64
CA GLY A 7 -7.23 -3.19 9.15
C GLY A 7 -5.91 -2.77 8.55
N PHE A 8 -4.88 -3.58 8.82
CA PHE A 8 -3.54 -3.40 8.28
C PHE A 8 -3.29 -4.34 7.11
N ILE A 9 -2.67 -3.83 6.05
CA ILE A 9 -2.27 -4.59 4.86
C ILE A 9 -0.75 -4.57 4.76
N LEU A 10 -0.12 -5.75 4.66
CA LEU A 10 1.29 -5.85 4.32
C LEU A 10 1.46 -5.78 2.80
N ILE A 11 2.21 -4.80 2.32
CA ILE A 11 2.48 -4.56 0.91
C ILE A 11 3.96 -4.86 0.61
N SER A 12 4.19 -5.77 -0.33
CA SER A 12 5.50 -6.06 -0.88
C SER A 12 5.39 -6.17 -2.39
N ILE A 13 6.12 -5.33 -3.10
CA ILE A 13 6.05 -5.19 -4.56
C ILE A 13 7.46 -5.28 -5.12
N ARG A 14 7.64 -6.03 -6.21
CA ARG A 14 8.91 -6.10 -6.94
C ARG A 14 9.24 -4.73 -7.52
N ASP A 15 10.52 -4.42 -7.65
CA ASP A 15 10.94 -3.10 -8.14
C ASP A 15 10.33 -2.73 -9.50
N GLU A 16 10.22 -3.70 -10.40
CA GLU A 16 9.65 -3.53 -11.75
C GLU A 16 8.15 -3.19 -11.76
N ASP A 17 7.40 -3.62 -10.75
CA ASP A 17 5.93 -3.48 -10.69
C ASP A 17 5.48 -2.28 -9.84
N LYS A 18 6.42 -1.55 -9.20
CA LYS A 18 6.09 -0.47 -8.26
C LYS A 18 5.28 0.65 -8.88
N ALA A 19 5.62 1.05 -10.11
CA ALA A 19 4.88 2.11 -10.80
C ALA A 19 3.41 1.73 -11.04
N ASP A 20 3.17 0.49 -11.44
CA ASP A 20 1.83 -0.02 -11.76
C ASP A 20 0.98 -0.21 -10.50
N SER A 21 1.61 -0.40 -9.34
CA SER A 21 0.93 -0.58 -8.06
C SER A 21 0.34 0.70 -7.45
N ILE A 22 0.71 1.88 -7.94
CA ILE A 22 0.35 3.17 -7.31
C ILE A 22 -1.16 3.35 -7.18
N ASN A 23 -1.93 3.00 -8.23
CA ASN A 23 -3.39 3.15 -8.19
C ASN A 23 -4.02 2.23 -7.15
N LEU A 24 -3.54 0.99 -7.03
CA LEU A 24 -4.02 0.06 -6.01
C LEU A 24 -3.74 0.59 -4.59
N ILE A 25 -2.56 1.14 -4.34
CA ILE A 25 -2.21 1.72 -3.03
C ILE A 25 -3.15 2.86 -2.67
N ARG A 26 -3.47 3.73 -3.64
CA ARG A 26 -4.43 4.84 -3.44
C ARG A 26 -5.82 4.34 -3.11
N GLU A 27 -6.33 3.36 -3.85
CA GLU A 27 -7.65 2.78 -3.60
C GLU A 27 -7.73 2.19 -2.18
N LEU A 28 -6.69 1.51 -1.71
CA LEU A 28 -6.65 0.97 -0.36
C LEU A 28 -6.60 2.06 0.72
N ASP A 29 -5.91 3.18 0.48
CA ASP A 29 -5.89 4.33 1.39
C ASP A 29 -7.26 5.02 1.45
N GLU A 30 -7.89 5.23 0.30
CA GLU A 30 -9.25 5.79 0.18
C GLU A 30 -10.29 4.91 0.90
N MET A 31 -10.09 3.59 0.91
CA MET A 31 -10.91 2.65 1.68
C MET A 31 -10.63 2.67 3.19
N GLY A 32 -9.59 3.37 3.64
CA GLY A 32 -9.23 3.57 5.04
C GLY A 32 -8.42 2.44 5.67
N TYR A 33 -7.66 1.69 4.86
CA TYR A 33 -6.69 0.71 5.37
C TYR A 33 -5.37 1.38 5.78
N SER A 34 -4.66 0.75 6.71
CA SER A 34 -3.31 1.14 7.12
C SER A 34 -2.28 0.15 6.56
N PHE A 35 -1.02 0.55 6.44
CA PHE A 35 -0.04 -0.20 5.65
C PHE A 35 1.19 -0.64 6.44
N PHE A 36 1.62 -1.88 6.22
CA PHE A 36 3.00 -2.26 6.48
C PHE A 36 3.70 -2.46 5.15
N ALA A 37 4.98 -2.12 5.07
CA ALA A 37 5.72 -2.31 3.83
C ALA A 37 7.18 -2.68 4.07
N THR A 38 7.72 -3.48 3.16
CA THR A 38 9.17 -3.65 3.04
C THR A 38 9.83 -2.33 2.63
N GLU A 39 11.10 -2.11 3.01
CA GLU A 39 11.80 -0.83 2.83
C GLU A 39 11.64 -0.21 1.43
N GLY A 40 11.90 -0.98 0.37
CA GLY A 40 11.79 -0.47 -1.00
C GLY A 40 10.36 -0.13 -1.42
N THR A 41 9.35 -0.77 -0.82
CA THR A 41 7.94 -0.46 -1.07
C THR A 41 7.50 0.73 -0.21
N ALA A 42 8.00 0.84 1.03
CA ALA A 42 7.77 1.96 1.94
C ALA A 42 8.20 3.29 1.32
N THR A 43 9.30 3.32 0.56
CA THR A 43 9.73 4.52 -0.17
C THR A 43 8.65 5.02 -1.15
N VAL A 44 7.97 4.12 -1.85
CA VAL A 44 6.89 4.48 -2.77
C VAL A 44 5.69 5.03 -2.01
N ILE A 45 5.24 4.31 -0.98
CA ILE A 45 4.06 4.68 -0.18
C ILE A 45 4.26 6.05 0.50
N ASN A 46 5.42 6.27 1.12
CA ASN A 46 5.78 7.56 1.70
C ASN A 46 5.87 8.67 0.65
N GLY A 47 6.40 8.36 -0.54
CA GLY A 47 6.46 9.30 -1.67
C GLY A 47 5.09 9.71 -2.21
N LEU A 48 4.05 8.89 -2.01
CA LEU A 48 2.66 9.22 -2.29
C LEU A 48 2.00 10.05 -1.16
N GLY A 49 2.67 10.18 -0.01
CA GLY A 49 2.18 10.92 1.16
C GLY A 49 1.32 10.11 2.13
N PHE A 50 1.30 8.77 1.97
CA PHE A 50 0.50 7.90 2.83
C PHE A 50 1.30 7.40 4.05
N PRO A 51 0.68 7.29 5.24
CA PRO A 51 1.32 6.72 6.40
C PRO A 51 1.48 5.20 6.28
N LEU A 52 2.56 4.67 6.88
CA LEU A 52 2.76 3.25 7.14
C LEU A 52 2.31 2.96 8.58
#